data_AF-A0A661I9B9-F1
#
_entry.id   AF-A0A661I9B9-F1
#
_cell.length_a   1.000
_cell.length_b   1.000
_cell.length_c   1.000
_cell.angle_alpha   90.00
_cell.angle_beta   90.00
_cell.angle_gamma   90.00
#
_symmetry.space_group_name_H-M   'P 1'
#
loop_
_entity.id
_entity.type
_entity.pdbx_description
1 polymer ?
#
loop_
_entity_poly.entity_id
_entity_poly.type
_entity_poly.pdbx_seq_one_letter_code
_entity_poly.pdbx_strand_id
1 'polypeptide(L)' 'MCGFYDDEQKIKKGDRAVYNNESVTIISAKHITNDKTMDIVYKIDTADSQKLLVNIPYKTVGYGFELLNRVT' A
#
# COMPACT_ATOMS: atom_id res chain seq x y z
N MET A 1 15.99 22.14 -7.41
CA MET A 1 15.24 21.00 -7.99
C MET A 1 14.42 20.38 -6.87
N CYS A 2 13.19 20.86 -6.66
CA CYS A 2 12.30 20.32 -5.62
C CYS A 2 11.51 19.18 -6.27
N GLY A 3 12.03 17.95 -6.17
CA GLY A 3 11.30 16.77 -6.59
C GLY A 3 10.14 16.57 -5.64
N PHE A 4 8.96 17.06 -6.04
CA PHE A 4 7.70 16.61 -5.46
C PHE A 4 7.69 15.09 -5.55
N TYR A 5 7.93 14.43 -4.42
CA TYR A 5 7.55 13.04 -4.30
C TYR A 5 6.03 13.03 -4.44
N ASP A 6 5.51 12.48 -5.53
CA ASP A 6 4.08 12.29 -5.75
C ASP A 6 3.50 11.49 -4.58
N ASP A 7 3.01 12.21 -3.58
CA ASP A 7 2.37 11.68 -2.37
C ASP A 7 1.01 11.03 -2.70
N GLU A 8 0.53 11.24 -3.93
CA GLU A 8 -0.71 10.69 -4.47
C GLU A 8 -0.65 9.17 -4.65
N GLN A 9 0.51 8.60 -4.98
CA GLN A 9 0.66 7.14 -5.18
C GLN A 9 1.05 6.37 -3.91
N LYS A 10 1.20 7.07 -2.77
CA LYS A 10 1.54 6.41 -1.50
C LYS A 10 0.30 5.82 -0.86
N ILE A 11 0.39 4.51 -0.61
CA ILE A 11 -0.59 3.76 0.16
C ILE A 11 -0.38 4.02 1.65
N LYS A 12 -1.45 4.42 2.35
CA LYS A 12 -1.44 4.71 3.80
C LYS A 12 -2.36 3.74 4.54
N LYS A 13 -2.19 3.64 5.86
CA LYS A 13 -3.09 2.88 6.72
C LYS A 13 -4.52 3.42 6.58
N GLY A 14 -5.48 2.52 6.38
CA GLY A 14 -6.90 2.85 6.20
C GLY A 14 -7.30 3.04 4.75
N ASP A 15 -6.35 3.17 3.82
CA ASP A 15 -6.66 3.25 2.40
C ASP A 15 -7.27 1.93 1.91
N ARG A 16 -8.13 2.05 0.89
CA ARG A 16 -8.57 0.92 0.08
C ARG A 16 -7.84 0.95 -1.25
N ALA A 17 -7.33 -0.19 -1.66
CA ALA A 17 -6.61 -0.35 -2.91
C ALA A 17 -7.05 -1.65 -3.61
N VAL A 18 -6.72 -1.77 -4.89
CA VAL A 18 -6.70 -3.06 -5.58
C VAL A 18 -5.28 -3.59 -5.54
N TYR A 19 -5.12 -4.85 -5.15
CA TYR A 19 -3.88 -5.59 -5.28
C TYR A 19 -4.19 -6.96 -5.88
N ASN A 20 -3.50 -7.35 -6.95
CA ASN A 20 -3.77 -8.61 -7.67
C ASN A 20 -5.24 -8.79 -8.11
N ASN A 21 -5.90 -7.73 -8.59
CA ASN A 21 -7.34 -7.71 -8.94
C ASN A 21 -8.31 -7.94 -7.77
N GLU A 22 -7.83 -7.89 -6.53
CA GLU A 22 -8.67 -7.99 -5.33
C GLU A 22 -8.73 -6.67 -4.58
N SER A 23 -9.92 -6.32 -4.08
CA SER A 23 -10.09 -5.17 -3.20
C SER A 23 -9.47 -5.48 -1.83
N VAL A 24 -8.50 -4.66 -1.45
CA VAL A 24 -7.78 -4.79 -0.18
C VAL A 24 -7.92 -3.54 0.66
N THR A 25 -8.03 -3.73 1.98
CA THR A 25 -7.97 -2.67 2.97
C THR A 25 -6.63 -2.69 3.67
N ILE A 26 -5.95 -1.55 3.70
CA ILE A 26 -4.61 -1.42 4.28
C ILE A 26 -4.73 -1.25 5.79
N ILE A 27 -4.14 -2.18 6.54
CA ILE A 27 -4.16 -2.21 8.01
C ILE A 27 -2.96 -1.44 8.58
N SER A 28 -1.80 -1.54 7.92
CA SER A 28 -0.57 -0.86 8.33
C SER A 28 0.34 -0.66 7.14
N ALA A 29 1.10 0.43 7.15
CA ALA A 29 2.18 0.69 6.21
C ALA A 29 3.38 1.18 7.04
N LYS A 30 4.47 0.40 7.06
CA LYS A 30 5.67 0.70 7.85
C LYS A 30 6.88 0.88 6.93
N HIS A 31 7.51 2.04 7.02
CA HIS A 31 8.75 2.33 6.32
C HIS A 31 9.95 1.61 6.95
N ILE A 32 10.73 0.91 6.13
CA ILE A 32 12.02 0.30 6.46
C ILE A 32 13.09 1.12 5.74
N THR A 33 13.69 2.06 6.48
CA THR A 33 14.68 3.00 5.95
C THR A 33 15.98 2.35 5.52
N ASN A 34 16.34 1.23 6.16
CA ASN A 34 17.58 0.51 5.88
C ASN A 34 17.61 -0.05 4.45
N ASP A 35 16.48 -0.65 4.03
CA ASP A 35 16.35 -1.32 2.72
C ASP A 35 15.58 -0.47 1.69
N LYS A 36 15.12 0.72 2.09
CA LYS A 36 14.25 1.62 1.27
C LYS A 36 12.97 0.92 0.80
N THR A 37 12.46 0.01 1.62
CA THR A 37 11.22 -0.75 1.40
C THR A 37 10.17 -0.38 2.44
N MET A 38 8.93 -0.70 2.15
CA MET A 38 7.77 -0.50 3.00
C MET A 38 7.05 -1.85 3.18
N ASP A 39 6.82 -2.23 4.43
CA ASP A 39 5.94 -3.34 4.76
C ASP A 39 4.50 -2.84 4.81
N ILE A 40 3.68 -3.37 3.91
CA ILE A 40 2.25 -3.15 3.90
C ILE A 40 1.56 -4.39 4.46
N VAL A 41 0.80 -4.19 5.53
CA VAL A 41 -0.14 -5.19 6.03
C VAL A 41 -1.53 -4.84 5.50
N TYR A 42 -2.16 -5.76 4.79
CA TYR A 42 -3.48 -5.57 4.22
C TYR A 42 -4.38 -6.77 4.51
N LYS A 43 -5.68 -6.59 4.35
CA LYS A 43 -6.66 -7.68 4.30
C LYS A 43 -7.40 -7.61 2.98
N ILE A 44 -7.74 -8.77 2.44
CA ILE A 44 -8.64 -8.87 1.28
C ILE A 44 -10.07 -8.73 1.81
N ASP A 45 -10.87 -7.87 1.18
CA ASP A 45 -12.24 -7.60 1.64
C ASP A 45 -13.19 -8.79 1.36
N THR A 46 -12.87 -9.63 0.36
CA THR A 46 -13.67 -10.79 -0.08
C THR A 46 -13.26 -12.12 0.54
N ALA A 47 -12.03 -12.25 1.03
CA ALA A 47 -11.54 -13.45 1.68
C ALA A 47 -11.68 -13.33 3.20
N ASP A 48 -11.78 -14.47 3.90
CA ASP A 48 -11.65 -14.56 5.35
C ASP A 48 -10.56 -13.60 5.84
N SER A 49 -10.80 -12.86 6.93
CA SER A 49 -10.04 -11.68 7.41
C SER A 49 -8.56 -11.92 7.78
N GLN A 50 -7.82 -12.61 6.92
CA GLN A 50 -6.42 -12.91 7.02
C GLN A 50 -5.64 -11.64 6.72
N LYS A 51 -4.72 -11.33 7.63
CA LYS A 51 -3.78 -10.23 7.46
C LYS A 51 -2.63 -10.75 6.63
N LEU A 52 -2.48 -10.20 5.44
CA LEU A 52 -1.38 -10.48 4.54
C LEU A 52 -0.33 -9.37 4.67
N LEU A 53 0.93 -9.75 4.53
CA LEU A 53 2.06 -8.82 4.55
C LEU A 53 2.77 -8.88 3.20
N VAL A 54 3.06 -7.71 2.65
CA VAL A 54 3.89 -7.56 1.46
C VAL A 54 4.94 -6.50 1.72
N ASN A 55 6.17 -6.80 1.32
CA ASN A 55 7.27 -5.84 1.33
C ASN A 55 7.43 -5.29 -0.08
N ILE A 56 7.31 -3.98 -0.23
CA ILE A 56 7.43 -3.28 -1.51
C ILE A 56 8.48 -2.16 -1.42
N PRO A 57 9.21 -1.84 -2.48
CA PRO A 57 10.09 -0.66 -2.50
C PRO A 57 9.28 0.63 -2.31
N TYR A 58 9.90 1.68 -1.78
CA TYR A 58 9.24 3.00 -1.60
C TYR A 58 8.65 3.59 -2.87
N LYS A 59 9.19 3.21 -4.03
CA LYS A 59 8.56 3.48 -5.33
C LYS A 59 7.51 2.40 -5.55
N THR A 60 6.31 2.63 -5.04
CA THR A 60 5.14 1.76 -5.22
C THR A 60 4.68 1.71 -6.68
N VAL A 61 5.17 2.62 -7.53
CA VAL A 61 4.88 2.72 -8.97
C VAL A 61 5.22 1.39 -9.65
N GLY A 62 4.19 0.71 -10.16
CA GLY A 62 4.35 -0.54 -10.91
C GLY A 62 4.38 -1.82 -10.06
N TYR A 63 4.12 -1.74 -8.75
CA TYR A 63 4.07 -2.92 -7.86
C TYR A 63 2.67 -3.54 -7.71
N GLY A 64 1.70 -3.09 -8.53
CA GLY A 64 0.36 -3.67 -8.59
C GLY A 64 -0.62 -3.19 -7.52
N PHE A 65 -0.27 -2.18 -6.73
CA PHE A 65 -1.19 -1.51 -5.81
C PHE A 65 -1.82 -0.29 -6.48
N GLU A 66 -3.13 -0.33 -6.70
CA GLU A 66 -3.90 0.76 -7.25
C GLU A 66 -4.80 1.35 -6.18
N LEU A 67 -4.58 2.60 -5.79
CA LEU A 67 -5.40 3.27 -4.78
C LEU A 67 -6.84 3.43 -5.30
N LEU A 68 -7.82 2.85 -4.60
CA LEU A 68 -9.25 2.99 -4.93
C LEU A 68 -9.87 4.17 -4.21
N ASN A 69 -9.62 4.25 -2.90
CA ASN A 69 -10.23 5.27 -2.07
C ASN A 69 -9.33 5.60 -0.88
N ARG A 70 -9.17 6.90 -0.63
CA ARG A 70 -8.53 7.44 0.56
C ARG A 70 -9.63 7.89 1.51
N VAL A 71 -9.70 7.25 2.67
CA VAL A 71 -10.60 7.72 3.73
C VAL A 71 -9.92 8.93 4.38
N THR A 72 -10.25 10.13 3.89
CA THR A 72 -9.90 11.43 4.50
C THR A 72 -10.55 11.60 5.86
#